data_AF-A0A4D5Z7S2-F1
#
_entry.id   AF-A0A4D5Z7S2-F1
#
_cell.length_a   1.000
_cell.length_b   1.000
_cell.length_c   1.000
_cell.angle_alpha   90.00
_cell.angle_beta   90.00
_cell.angle_gamma   90.00
#
_symmetry.space_group_name_H-M   'P 1'
#
loop_
_entity.id
_entity.type
_entity.pdbx_description
1 polymer ?
#
loop_
_entity_poly.entity_id
_entity_poly.type
_entity_poly.pdbx_seq_one_letter_code
_entity_poly.pdbx_strand_id
1 'polypeptide(L)' 'NRLYRQRLLFLGQDLQEEIANNIVGLMIHLSIEDPYWTQTLYINSVGGFVFPGLAVYDTINFVPPD' A
#
# COMPACT_ATOMS: atom_id res chain seq x y z
N ASN A 1 -7.50 -4.99 -13.89
CA ASN A 1 -6.81 -5.97 -13.03
C ASN A 1 -7.77 -6.55 -12.01
N ARG A 2 -8.04 -7.87 -12.06
CA ARG A 2 -8.96 -8.56 -11.13
C ARG A 2 -8.44 -8.59 -9.68
N LEU A 3 -7.14 -8.45 -9.47
CA LEU A 3 -6.48 -8.48 -8.15
C LEU A 3 -6.81 -7.26 -7.28
N TYR A 4 -6.90 -6.06 -7.85
CA TYR A 4 -7.25 -4.86 -7.07
C TYR A 4 -8.69 -4.90 -6.55
N ARG A 5 -9.60 -5.62 -7.22
CA ARG A 5 -10.97 -5.86 -6.70
C ARG A 5 -11.01 -6.72 -5.45
N GLN A 6 -9.92 -7.43 -5.14
CA GLN A 6 -9.77 -8.22 -3.92
C GLN A 6 -8.92 -7.49 -2.86
N ARG A 7 -8.57 -6.21 -3.10
CA ARG A 7 -7.75 -5.38 -2.18
C ARG A 7 -6.40 -6.01 -1.83
N LEU A 8 -5.81 -6.71 -2.80
CA LEU A 8 -4.49 -7.32 -2.68
C LEU A 8 -3.43 -6.39 -3.31
N LEU A 9 -2.53 -5.89 -2.48
CA LEU A 9 -1.39 -5.05 -2.85
C LEU A 9 -0.11 -5.88 -2.78
N PHE A 10 0.82 -5.66 -3.71
CA PHE A 10 2.07 -6.40 -3.79
C PHE A 10 3.26 -5.45 -3.90
N LEU A 11 4.20 -5.54 -2.96
CA LEU A 11 5.51 -4.92 -3.01
C LEU A 11 6.54 -6.00 -3.33
N GLY A 12 6.81 -6.20 -4.62
CA GLY A 12 7.70 -7.27 -5.12
C GLY A 12 9.09 -6.82 -5.57
N GLN A 13 9.42 -5.53 -5.36
CA GLN A 13 10.63 -4.88 -5.86
C GLN A 13 11.14 -3.85 -4.86
N ASP A 14 12.32 -3.29 -5.10
CA ASP A 14 12.94 -2.30 -4.21
C ASP A 14 12.05 -1.09 -3.96
N LEU A 15 11.98 -0.63 -2.71
CA LEU A 15 11.12 0.47 -2.32
C LEU A 15 11.76 1.83 -2.69
N GLN A 16 11.36 2.34 -3.84
CA GLN A 16 11.70 3.68 -4.33
C GLN A 16 10.49 4.61 -4.29
N GLU A 17 10.70 5.90 -4.51
CA GLU A 17 9.66 6.94 -4.44
C GLU A 17 8.44 6.64 -5.30
N GLU A 18 8.64 6.25 -6.57
CA GLU A 18 7.54 5.96 -7.49
C GLU A 18 6.65 4.81 -6.99
N ILE A 19 7.27 3.74 -6.49
CA ILE A 19 6.58 2.53 -6.03
C ILE A 19 5.84 2.82 -4.73
N ALA A 20 6.47 3.54 -3.80
CA ALA A 20 5.82 3.97 -2.58
C ALA A 20 4.61 4.87 -2.88
N ASN A 21 4.75 5.86 -3.77
CA ASN A 21 3.64 6.72 -4.17
C ASN A 21 2.49 5.92 -4.79
N ASN A 22 2.80 4.90 -5.60
CA ASN A 22 1.78 4.01 -6.17
C ASN A 22 1.06 3.19 -5.09
N ILE A 23 1.79 2.60 -4.13
CA ILE A 23 1.20 1.83 -3.02
C ILE A 23 0.33 2.74 -2.15
N VAL A 24 0.84 3.90 -1.75
CA VAL A 24 0.12 4.89 -0.94
C VAL A 24 -1.16 5.33 -1.65
N GLY A 25 -1.07 5.69 -2.94
CA GLY A 25 -2.21 6.10 -3.74
C GLY A 25 -3.28 5.01 -3.85
N LEU A 26 -2.87 3.75 -4.03
CA LEU A 26 -3.80 2.63 -4.08
C LEU A 26 -4.46 2.37 -2.71
N MET A 27 -3.74 2.45 -1.60
CA MET A 27 -4.31 2.28 -0.26
C MET A 27 -5.34 3.36 0.05
N ILE A 28 -5.04 4.62 -0.29
CA ILE A 28 -5.99 5.73 -0.13
C ILE A 28 -7.21 5.53 -1.04
N HIS A 29 -6.99 5.12 -2.30
CA HIS A 29 -8.09 4.88 -3.24
C HIS A 29 -9.05 3.79 -2.74
N LEU A 30 -8.51 2.66 -2.28
CA LEU A 30 -9.31 1.55 -1.73
C LEU A 30 -10.04 1.96 -0.44
N SER A 31 -9.40 2.77 0.41
CA SER A 31 -10.01 3.33 1.62
C SER A 31 -11.19 4.28 1.32
N ILE A 32 -11.11 5.05 0.23
CA ILE A 32 -12.20 5.92 -0.21
C ILE A 32 -13.34 5.09 -0.82
N GLU A 33 -13.03 4.02 -1.55
CA GLU A 33 -14.03 3.18 -2.20
C GLU A 33 -14.91 2.44 -1.19
N ASP A 34 -14.33 1.84 -0.15
CA ASP A 34 -15.06 1.35 1.02
C ASP A 34 -14.11 1.22 2.22
N PRO A 35 -14.30 2.01 3.30
CA PRO A 35 -13.37 2.06 4.42
C PRO A 35 -13.45 0.86 5.37
N TYR A 36 -14.49 0.02 5.26
CA TYR A 36 -14.74 -1.10 6.19
C TYR A 36 -14.20 -2.45 5.72
N TRP A 37 -13.50 -2.44 4.59
CA TRP A 37 -13.03 -3.66 3.96
C TRP A 37 -11.52 -3.73 4.01
N THR A 38 -11.03 -4.70 4.78
CA THR A 38 -9.62 -4.97 4.99
C THR A 38 -8.83 -5.12 3.69
N GLN A 39 -7.69 -4.45 3.61
CA GLN A 39 -6.71 -4.59 2.52
C GLN A 39 -5.50 -5.41 2.99
N THR A 40 -4.88 -6.17 2.10
CA THR A 40 -3.68 -6.98 2.41
C THR A 40 -2.51 -6.55 1.54
N LEU A 41 -1.39 -6.19 2.19
CA LEU A 41 -0.13 -5.88 1.52
C LEU A 41 0.84 -7.06 1.65
N TYR A 42 1.16 -7.69 0.53
CA TYR A 42 2.21 -8.71 0.44
C TYR A 42 3.55 -8.05 0.18
N ILE A 43 4.54 -8.39 1.00
CA ILE A 43 5.89 -7.82 0.91
C ILE A 43 6.87 -8.92 0.52
N ASN A 44 7.48 -8.76 -0.66
CA ASN A 44 8.60 -9.53 -1.17
C ASN A 44 9.62 -8.55 -1.75
N SER A 45 10.25 -7.77 -0.87
CA SER A 45 11.21 -6.74 -1.22
C SER A 45 12.41 -6.82 -0.30
N VAL A 46 13.60 -6.54 -0.82
CA VAL A 46 14.83 -6.43 -0.01
C VAL A 46 14.93 -5.09 0.73
N GLY A 47 13.93 -4.21 0.56
CA GLY A 47 13.87 -2.89 1.17
C GLY A 47 14.13 -1.78 0.14
N GLY A 48 14.67 -0.65 0.60
CA GLY A 48 14.91 0.51 -0.25
C GLY A 48 15.18 1.76 0.58
N PHE A 49 14.64 2.90 0.14
CA PHE A 49 14.82 4.17 0.84
C PHE A 49 13.91 4.30 2.06
N VAL A 50 14.46 4.89 3.13
CA VAL A 50 13.75 5.06 4.41
C VAL A 50 12.56 6.02 4.29
N PHE A 51 12.70 7.15 3.58
CA PHE A 51 11.61 8.14 3.45
C PHE A 51 10.38 7.58 2.71
N PRO A 52 10.51 6.91 1.55
CA PRO A 52 9.40 6.17 0.93
C PRO A 52 8.78 5.11 1.85
N GLY A 53 9.62 4.41 2.64
CA GLY A 53 9.16 3.47 3.67
C GLY A 53 8.28 4.12 4.74
N LEU A 54 8.68 5.29 5.24
CA LEU A 54 7.89 6.05 6.20
C LEU A 54 6.55 6.49 5.61
N ALA A 55 6.52 6.94 4.34
CA ALA A 55 5.27 7.32 3.69
C ALA A 55 4.27 6.15 3.61
N VAL A 56 4.74 4.95 3.26
CA VAL A 56 3.92 3.74 3.25
C VAL A 56 3.46 3.39 4.66
N TYR A 57 4.37 3.43 5.64
CA TYR A 57 4.06 3.14 7.05
C TYR A 57 2.99 4.09 7.62
N ASP A 58 3.13 5.39 7.39
CA ASP A 58 2.17 6.39 7.85
C ASP A 58 0.80 6.16 7.20
N THR A 59 0.80 5.77 5.92
CA THR A 59 -0.46 5.48 5.22
C THR A 59 -1.14 4.21 5.73
N ILE A 60 -0.38 3.18 6.14
CA ILE A 60 -0.94 1.98 6.80
C ILE A 60 -1.66 2.36 8.10
N ASN A 61 -1.11 3.29 8.88
CA ASN A 61 -1.73 3.75 10.12
C ASN A 61 -2.88 4.74 9.89
N PHE A 62 -2.89 5.45 8.76
CA PHE A 62 -3.93 6.41 8.40
C PHE A 62 -5.20 5.73 7.89
N VAL A 63 -5.07 4.66 7.10
CA VAL A 63 -6.21 3.91 6.58
C VAL A 63 -6.84 3.08 7.72
N PRO A 64 -8.17 3.17 7.94
CA PRO A 64 -8.83 2.45 9.03
C PRO A 64 -8.51 0.94 9.02
N PRO A 65 -8.20 0.34 10.18
CA PRO A 65 -7.83 -1.07 10.27
C PRO A 65 -9.03 -2.04 10.24
N ASP A 66 -10.26 -1.54 10.36
CA ASP A 66 -11.47 -2.36 10.54
C ASP A 66 -12.31 -2.47 9.26
#